data_AF-A0A8W8NHG5-F1
#
_entry.id   AF-A0A8W8NHG5-F1
#
_cell.length_a   1.000
_cell.length_b   1.000
_cell.length_c   1.000
_cell.angle_alpha   90.00
_cell.angle_beta   90.00
_cell.angle_gamma   90.00
#
_symmetry.space_group_name_H-M   'P 1'
#
loop_
_entity.id
_entity.type
_entity.pdbx_description
1 polymer ?
#
loop_
_entity_poly.entity_id
_entity_poly.type
_entity_poly.pdbx_seq_one_letter_code
_entity_poly.pdbx_strand_id
1 'polypeptide(L)'
;GEVGVYITVYDATAANPKAYGSEHFYFMELMEKLHEELSKGNFVKMRAALEQKGEFKGAYIERFEKGIVMAVGFDDIQALESVWKLHSTEKMNGLIQDLLINQALLKKLQATRIVLTTRMFEDEYTNCKNELLSRSMQRISIKTKQHDMELLQKLKNFQNQFNDDVQILQETEANFGKKLGEFMMVAKQILPVNMLKIKTVKEFETIVKVAKGTPRAAKKLEIIDKYFDIVKKLRSVLTEVEAAVCLPLLQMHKVCETERQREVKPQIQTLAKETLQKLRADADLQKVSHPGWGKRLLKSEHDLFLGLLSLVPIGTEAAFDINCLLDEYINDFPL
;
A
#
# COMPACT_ATOMS: atom_id res chain seq x y z
N GLY A 1 -6.69 22.08 -11.73
CA GLY A 1 -6.74 21.66 -13.11
C GLY A 1 -6.78 20.17 -13.13
N GLU A 2 -7.64 19.65 -13.97
CA GLU A 2 -7.70 18.24 -14.33
C GLU A 2 -7.36 18.15 -15.82
N VAL A 3 -6.82 17.02 -16.25
CA VAL A 3 -6.63 16.68 -17.67
C VAL A 3 -7.30 15.34 -17.93
N GLY A 4 -7.98 15.22 -19.07
CA GLY A 4 -8.60 13.98 -19.50
C GLY A 4 -7.58 13.04 -20.13
N VAL A 5 -7.53 11.80 -19.64
CA VAL A 5 -6.95 10.68 -20.38
C VAL A 5 -8.11 9.96 -21.07
N TYR A 6 -8.25 10.21 -22.37
CA TYR A 6 -9.31 9.67 -23.22
C TYR A 6 -8.95 8.24 -23.61
N ILE A 7 -9.78 7.29 -23.22
CA ILE A 7 -9.53 5.87 -23.43
C ILE A 7 -10.51 5.34 -24.46
N THR A 8 -9.98 4.75 -25.53
CA THR A 8 -10.78 4.13 -26.58
C THR A 8 -10.43 2.66 -26.70
N VAL A 9 -11.43 1.82 -26.96
CA VAL A 9 -11.19 0.44 -27.35
C VAL A 9 -10.76 0.45 -28.81
N TYR A 10 -9.48 0.18 -29.04
CA TYR A 10 -8.90 0.06 -30.37
C TYR A 10 -9.27 -1.26 -31.04
N ASP A 11 -9.26 -2.34 -30.25
CA ASP A 11 -9.60 -3.68 -30.72
C ASP A 11 -10.17 -4.51 -29.57
N ALA A 12 -11.09 -5.43 -29.85
CA ALA A 12 -11.68 -6.32 -28.88
C ALA A 12 -12.17 -7.62 -29.50
N THR A 13 -12.16 -8.69 -28.72
CA THR A 13 -12.65 -10.01 -29.13
C THR A 13 -13.69 -10.49 -28.14
N ALA A 14 -14.91 -10.73 -28.62
CA ALA A 14 -15.99 -11.29 -27.83
C ALA A 14 -15.72 -12.76 -27.48
N ALA A 15 -16.17 -13.20 -26.31
CA ALA A 15 -16.14 -14.62 -25.93
C ALA A 15 -17.10 -15.47 -26.77
N ASN A 16 -18.21 -14.88 -27.23
CA ASN A 16 -19.13 -15.49 -28.19
C ASN A 16 -19.38 -14.54 -29.37
N PRO A 17 -18.53 -14.55 -30.41
CA PRO A 17 -18.68 -13.67 -31.56
C PRO A 17 -20.01 -13.82 -32.30
N LYS A 18 -20.62 -15.01 -32.27
CA LYS A 18 -21.90 -15.30 -32.94
C LYS A 18 -23.11 -14.64 -32.26
N ALA A 19 -22.96 -14.15 -31.03
CA ALA A 19 -24.02 -13.44 -30.33
C ALA A 19 -24.25 -12.01 -30.86
N TYR A 20 -23.28 -11.47 -31.61
CA TYR A 20 -23.31 -10.10 -32.10
C TYR A 20 -23.60 -10.07 -33.60
N GLY A 21 -24.63 -9.33 -33.99
CA GLY A 21 -25.04 -9.16 -35.40
C GLY A 21 -24.16 -8.20 -36.21
N SER A 22 -23.39 -7.34 -35.53
CA SER A 22 -22.35 -6.51 -36.15
C SER A 22 -21.24 -6.20 -35.16
N GLU A 23 -20.04 -5.98 -35.69
CA GLU A 23 -18.88 -5.53 -34.92
C GLU A 23 -19.15 -4.16 -34.27
N HIS A 24 -19.75 -3.22 -35.02
CA HIS A 24 -20.06 -1.90 -34.50
C HIS A 24 -20.97 -1.94 -33.25
N PHE A 25 -22.01 -2.78 -33.25
CA PHE A 25 -22.88 -2.95 -32.08
C PHE A 25 -22.13 -3.54 -30.88
N TYR A 26 -21.23 -4.51 -31.12
CA TYR A 26 -20.39 -5.06 -30.07
C TYR A 26 -19.51 -3.99 -29.42
N PHE A 27 -18.81 -3.17 -30.21
CA PHE A 27 -17.95 -2.12 -29.67
C PHE A 27 -18.73 -1.05 -28.91
N MET A 28 -19.93 -0.66 -29.38
CA MET A 28 -20.78 0.28 -28.65
C MET A 28 -21.20 -0.26 -27.27
N GLU A 29 -21.73 -1.48 -27.23
CA GLU A 29 -22.15 -2.13 -25.99
C GLU A 29 -20.96 -2.35 -25.04
N LEU A 30 -19.81 -2.74 -25.60
CA LEU A 30 -18.57 -2.93 -24.83
C LEU A 30 -18.10 -1.63 -24.19
N MET A 31 -18.10 -0.52 -24.92
CA MET A 31 -17.71 0.80 -24.39
C MET A 31 -18.63 1.25 -23.25
N GLU A 32 -19.94 1.03 -23.38
CA GLU A 32 -20.91 1.37 -22.33
C GLU A 32 -20.70 0.54 -21.07
N LYS A 33 -20.58 -0.79 -21.21
CA LYS A 33 -20.29 -1.70 -20.09
C LYS A 33 -18.93 -1.43 -19.44
N LEU A 34 -17.93 -1.13 -20.26
CA LEU A 34 -16.59 -0.80 -19.77
C LEU A 34 -16.63 0.50 -18.96
N HIS A 35 -17.33 1.54 -19.43
CA HIS A 35 -17.56 2.75 -18.65
C HIS A 35 -18.25 2.44 -17.32
N GLU A 36 -19.33 1.66 -17.33
CA GLU A 36 -20.07 1.31 -16.11
C GLU A 36 -19.19 0.60 -15.07
N GLU A 37 -18.37 -0.36 -15.50
CA GLU A 37 -17.45 -1.08 -14.61
C GLU A 37 -16.32 -0.18 -14.09
N LEU A 38 -15.77 0.71 -14.93
CA LEU A 38 -14.69 1.62 -14.55
C LEU A 38 -15.17 2.72 -13.60
N SER A 39 -16.38 3.25 -13.78
CA SER A 39 -16.98 4.24 -12.88
C SER A 39 -17.28 3.68 -11.49
N LYS A 40 -17.42 2.35 -11.35
CA LYS A 40 -17.50 1.65 -10.04
C LYS A 40 -16.12 1.27 -9.48
N GLY A 41 -15.05 1.63 -10.19
CA GLY A 41 -13.68 1.25 -9.86
C GLY A 41 -13.19 1.82 -8.53
N ASN A 42 -12.22 1.14 -7.92
CA ASN A 42 -11.55 1.63 -6.72
C ASN A 42 -10.33 2.48 -7.14
N PHE A 43 -10.51 3.80 -7.17
CA PHE A 43 -9.47 4.74 -7.62
C PHE A 43 -8.23 4.72 -6.72
N VAL A 44 -8.38 4.44 -5.41
CA VAL A 44 -7.23 4.26 -4.51
C VAL A 44 -6.35 3.10 -4.97
N LYS A 45 -6.96 1.95 -5.32
CA LYS A 45 -6.23 0.80 -5.86
C LYS A 45 -5.59 1.09 -7.20
N MET A 46 -6.28 1.80 -8.10
CA MET A 46 -5.72 2.18 -9.40
C MET A 46 -4.50 3.09 -9.22
N ARG A 47 -4.61 4.10 -8.36
CA ARG A 47 -3.51 5.02 -8.07
C ARG A 47 -2.32 4.33 -7.41
N ALA A 48 -2.57 3.39 -6.50
CA ALA A 48 -1.54 2.56 -5.89
C ALA A 48 -0.76 1.74 -6.92
N ALA A 49 -1.46 1.13 -7.89
CA ALA A 49 -0.81 0.35 -8.95
C ALA A 49 0.09 1.23 -9.85
N LEU A 50 -0.33 2.47 -10.12
CA LEU A 50 0.49 3.45 -10.83
C LEU A 50 1.72 3.87 -10.02
N GLU A 51 1.56 4.16 -8.72
CA GLU A 51 2.67 4.53 -7.84
C GLU A 51 3.72 3.43 -7.75
N GLN A 52 3.30 2.16 -7.68
CA GLN A 52 4.21 1.00 -7.65
C GLN A 52 5.07 0.88 -8.90
N LYS A 53 4.56 1.34 -10.05
CA LYS A 53 5.32 1.42 -11.31
C LYS A 53 6.23 2.65 -11.38
N GLY A 54 6.20 3.53 -10.37
CA GLY A 54 6.94 4.79 -10.35
C GLY A 54 6.32 5.87 -11.22
N GLU A 55 5.06 5.70 -11.63
CA GLU A 55 4.34 6.59 -12.53
C GLU A 55 3.25 7.36 -11.78
N PHE A 56 2.80 8.50 -12.35
CA PHE A 56 1.73 9.33 -11.78
C PHE A 56 2.03 9.89 -10.37
N LYS A 57 3.31 10.00 -9.99
CA LYS A 57 3.70 10.65 -8.73
C LYS A 57 3.17 12.09 -8.69
N GLY A 58 2.43 12.44 -7.64
CA GLY A 58 1.78 13.75 -7.50
C GLY A 58 0.56 13.96 -8.39
N ALA A 59 0.04 12.91 -9.03
CA ALA A 59 -1.25 12.92 -9.71
C ALA A 59 -2.30 12.13 -8.91
N TYR A 60 -3.58 12.39 -9.15
CA TYR A 60 -4.70 11.68 -8.54
C TYR A 60 -5.78 11.42 -9.58
N ILE A 61 -6.57 10.36 -9.35
CA ILE A 61 -7.65 9.95 -10.26
C ILE A 61 -8.96 10.44 -9.65
N GLU A 62 -9.57 11.46 -10.26
CA GLU A 62 -10.78 12.11 -9.77
C GLU A 62 -12.02 11.26 -10.04
N ARG A 63 -12.18 10.84 -11.31
CA ARG A 63 -13.37 10.11 -11.78
C ARG A 63 -13.15 9.54 -13.18
N PHE A 64 -14.07 8.67 -13.58
CA PHE A 64 -14.29 8.33 -14.99
C PHE A 64 -15.55 9.03 -15.48
N GLU A 65 -15.40 9.85 -16.51
CA GLU A 65 -16.52 10.49 -17.21
C GLU A 65 -17.03 9.65 -18.37
N LYS A 66 -18.21 10.04 -18.88
CA LYS A 66 -18.87 9.36 -19.99
C LYS A 66 -17.95 9.38 -21.22
N GLY A 67 -17.90 8.27 -21.96
CA GLY A 67 -16.94 8.09 -23.05
C GLY A 67 -15.56 7.58 -22.59
N ILE A 68 -15.45 7.11 -21.33
CA ILE A 68 -14.24 6.55 -20.74
C ILE A 68 -13.09 7.57 -20.73
N VAL A 69 -13.39 8.73 -20.18
CA VAL A 69 -12.36 9.75 -19.91
C VAL A 69 -11.96 9.64 -18.46
N MET A 70 -10.71 9.27 -18.20
CA MET A 70 -10.16 9.28 -16.84
C MET A 70 -9.72 10.71 -16.54
N ALA A 71 -10.42 11.39 -15.64
CA ALA A 71 -10.06 12.72 -15.17
C ALA A 71 -8.90 12.60 -14.17
N VAL A 72 -7.77 13.20 -14.51
CA VAL A 72 -6.54 13.17 -13.70
C VAL A 72 -6.24 14.57 -13.21
N GLY A 73 -6.14 14.75 -11.90
CA GLY A 73 -5.67 15.99 -11.31
C GLY A 73 -4.22 15.90 -10.85
N PHE A 74 -3.63 17.06 -10.57
CA PHE A 74 -2.19 17.20 -10.30
C PHE A 74 -1.92 18.10 -9.10
N ASP A 75 -0.89 17.73 -8.34
CA ASP A 75 -0.38 18.49 -7.20
C ASP A 75 0.49 19.67 -7.64
N ASP A 76 1.24 19.51 -8.73
CA ASP A 76 2.15 20.51 -9.27
C ASP A 76 2.45 20.28 -10.77
N ILE A 77 3.21 21.21 -11.35
CA ILE A 77 3.57 21.19 -12.77
C ILE A 77 4.46 19.99 -13.11
N GLN A 78 5.32 19.54 -12.19
CA GLN A 78 6.20 18.41 -12.43
C GLN A 78 5.41 17.10 -12.58
N ALA A 79 4.36 16.91 -11.78
CA ALA A 79 3.44 15.78 -11.91
C ALA A 79 2.73 15.81 -13.28
N LEU A 80 2.21 16.97 -13.68
CA LEU A 80 1.56 17.17 -14.99
C LEU A 80 2.51 16.85 -16.15
N GLU A 81 3.73 17.39 -16.12
CA GLU A 81 4.73 17.15 -17.17
C GLU A 81 5.17 15.68 -17.24
N SER A 82 5.24 15.00 -16.10
CA SER A 82 5.58 13.58 -16.04
C SER A 82 4.51 12.73 -16.71
N VAL A 83 3.23 12.98 -16.43
CA VAL A 83 2.11 12.26 -17.08
C VAL A 83 2.01 12.63 -18.56
N TRP A 84 2.21 13.89 -18.93
CA TRP A 84 2.24 14.30 -20.34
C TRP A 84 3.37 13.61 -21.12
N LYS A 85 4.54 13.43 -20.50
CA LYS A 85 5.66 12.70 -21.10
C LYS A 85 5.33 11.23 -21.38
N LEU A 86 4.56 10.58 -20.51
CA LEU A 86 4.09 9.21 -20.76
C LEU A 86 3.19 9.13 -21.99
N HIS A 87 2.34 10.14 -22.18
CA HIS A 87 1.51 10.26 -23.37
C HIS A 87 2.35 10.53 -24.62
N SER A 88 3.24 11.53 -24.60
CA SER A 88 4.05 11.91 -25.77
C SER A 88 5.09 10.87 -26.19
N THR A 89 5.43 9.93 -25.30
CA THR A 89 6.31 8.79 -25.60
C THR A 89 5.55 7.49 -25.83
N GLU A 90 4.23 7.54 -26.02
CA GLU A 90 3.31 6.40 -26.28
C GLU A 90 3.29 5.32 -25.19
N LYS A 91 3.92 5.54 -24.04
CA LYS A 91 3.96 4.61 -22.91
C LYS A 91 2.64 4.54 -22.14
N MET A 92 1.80 5.56 -22.27
CA MET A 92 0.50 5.64 -21.61
C MET A 92 -0.43 4.47 -21.98
N ASN A 93 -0.41 4.02 -23.25
CA ASN A 93 -1.26 2.93 -23.73
C ASN A 93 -1.06 1.65 -22.93
N GLY A 94 0.19 1.17 -22.84
CA GLY A 94 0.54 -0.03 -22.08
C GLY A 94 0.26 0.12 -20.59
N LEU A 95 0.52 1.32 -20.03
CA LEU A 95 0.27 1.60 -18.63
C LEU A 95 -1.23 1.49 -18.27
N ILE A 96 -2.10 2.11 -19.07
CA ILE A 96 -3.55 2.09 -18.87
C ILE A 96 -4.15 0.72 -19.22
N GLN A 97 -3.63 0.03 -20.24
CA GLN A 97 -4.00 -1.34 -20.57
C GLN A 97 -3.81 -2.27 -19.37
N ASP A 98 -2.62 -2.27 -18.77
CA ASP A 98 -2.30 -3.09 -17.60
C ASP A 98 -3.12 -2.71 -16.36
N LEU A 99 -3.39 -1.41 -16.21
CA LEU A 99 -4.12 -0.89 -15.06
C LEU A 99 -5.58 -1.32 -15.06
N LEU A 100 -6.24 -1.23 -16.23
CA LEU A 100 -7.69 -1.38 -16.34
C LEU A 100 -8.11 -2.79 -16.76
N ILE A 101 -7.38 -3.42 -17.68
CA ILE A 101 -7.79 -4.69 -18.27
C ILE A 101 -7.16 -5.86 -17.51
N ASN A 102 -7.99 -6.55 -16.74
CA ASN A 102 -7.62 -7.80 -16.07
C ASN A 102 -8.62 -8.92 -16.41
N GLN A 103 -8.26 -10.15 -16.05
CA GLN A 103 -9.08 -11.34 -16.33
C GLN A 103 -10.50 -11.26 -15.72
N ALA A 104 -10.64 -10.63 -14.56
CA ALA A 104 -11.95 -10.47 -13.93
C ALA A 104 -12.84 -9.51 -14.73
N LEU A 105 -12.28 -8.39 -15.21
CA LEU A 105 -13.00 -7.44 -16.05
C LEU A 105 -13.36 -8.06 -17.40
N LEU A 106 -12.43 -8.75 -18.07
CA LEU A 106 -12.69 -9.46 -19.33
C LEU A 106 -13.85 -10.43 -19.21
N LYS A 107 -13.89 -11.21 -18.12
CA LYS A 107 -15.00 -12.13 -17.83
C LYS A 107 -16.33 -11.41 -17.65
N LYS A 108 -16.36 -10.28 -16.93
CA LYS A 108 -17.59 -9.47 -16.76
C LYS A 108 -18.09 -8.89 -18.08
N LEU A 109 -17.17 -8.42 -18.92
CA LEU A 109 -17.46 -7.83 -20.22
C LEU A 109 -17.72 -8.87 -21.31
N GLN A 110 -17.66 -10.17 -20.98
CA GLN A 110 -17.78 -11.27 -21.94
C GLN A 110 -16.81 -11.14 -23.14
N ALA A 111 -15.61 -10.64 -22.86
CA ALA A 111 -14.54 -10.47 -23.83
C ALA A 111 -13.36 -11.40 -23.51
N THR A 112 -12.66 -11.88 -24.53
CA THR A 112 -11.40 -12.64 -24.39
C THR A 112 -10.18 -11.75 -24.53
N ARG A 113 -10.33 -10.61 -25.23
CA ARG A 113 -9.30 -9.59 -25.40
C ARG A 113 -9.94 -8.22 -25.55
N ILE A 114 -9.31 -7.21 -24.95
CA ILE A 114 -9.59 -5.79 -25.15
C ILE A 114 -8.24 -5.09 -25.27
N VAL A 115 -8.05 -4.28 -26.30
CA VAL A 115 -6.87 -3.44 -26.54
C VAL A 115 -7.32 -1.99 -26.45
N LEU A 116 -6.71 -1.25 -25.53
CA LEU A 116 -6.97 0.15 -25.30
C LEU A 116 -5.94 1.03 -25.99
N THR A 117 -6.41 2.17 -26.49
CA THR A 117 -5.56 3.31 -26.86
C THR A 117 -5.94 4.52 -26.02
N THR A 118 -4.97 5.36 -25.75
CA THR A 118 -5.11 6.54 -24.91
C THR A 118 -4.75 7.80 -25.69
N ARG A 119 -5.40 8.90 -25.36
CA ARG A 119 -5.09 10.23 -25.89
C ARG A 119 -5.26 11.27 -24.79
N MET A 120 -4.40 12.28 -24.81
CA MET A 120 -4.56 13.51 -24.04
C MET A 120 -4.55 14.68 -25.01
N PHE A 121 -5.29 15.76 -24.70
CA PHE A 121 -5.32 16.94 -25.55
C PHE A 121 -4.41 18.05 -25.01
N GLU A 122 -3.76 18.76 -25.93
CA GLU A 122 -2.76 19.78 -25.63
C GLU A 122 -3.38 21.06 -25.04
N ASP A 123 -4.61 21.38 -25.42
CA ASP A 123 -5.38 22.48 -24.87
C ASP A 123 -5.74 22.22 -23.39
N GLU A 124 -6.21 21.03 -23.05
CA GLU A 124 -6.45 20.63 -21.64
C GLU A 124 -5.14 20.66 -20.83
N TYR A 125 -4.05 20.13 -21.39
CA TYR A 125 -2.72 20.21 -20.77
C TYR A 125 -2.30 21.66 -20.51
N THR A 126 -2.42 22.53 -21.52
CA THR A 126 -2.02 23.94 -21.43
C THR A 126 -2.89 24.69 -20.44
N ASN A 127 -4.19 24.46 -20.46
CA ASN A 127 -5.13 25.05 -19.51
C ASN A 127 -4.83 24.61 -18.07
N CYS A 128 -4.58 23.31 -17.85
CA CYS A 128 -4.19 22.82 -16.54
C CYS A 128 -2.85 23.40 -16.08
N LYS A 129 -1.86 23.51 -16.98
CA LYS A 129 -0.56 24.12 -16.68
C LYS A 129 -0.71 25.58 -16.27
N ASN A 130 -1.53 26.35 -17.00
CA ASN A 130 -1.82 27.75 -16.71
C ASN A 130 -2.56 27.90 -15.37
N GLU A 131 -3.50 27.01 -15.05
CA GLU A 131 -4.17 27.01 -13.74
C GLU A 131 -3.18 26.69 -12.61
N LEU A 132 -2.31 25.69 -12.79
CA LEU A 132 -1.28 25.36 -11.79
C LEU A 132 -0.28 26.51 -11.58
N LEU A 133 0.05 27.27 -12.64
CA LEU A 133 0.88 28.48 -12.55
C LEU A 133 0.17 29.66 -11.89
N SER A 134 -1.14 29.81 -12.11
CA SER A 134 -1.94 30.94 -11.60
C SER A 134 -2.51 30.71 -10.21
N ARG A 135 -2.50 29.46 -9.71
CA ARG A 135 -2.87 29.14 -8.34
C ARG A 135 -2.00 29.94 -7.37
N SER A 136 -2.60 30.95 -6.75
CA SER A 136 -2.10 31.46 -5.48
C SER A 136 -2.09 30.28 -4.50
N MET A 137 -1.12 30.20 -3.59
CA MET A 137 -1.04 29.12 -2.59
C MET A 137 -2.19 29.14 -1.56
N GLN A 138 -3.37 29.64 -1.92
CA GLN A 138 -4.54 29.62 -1.07
C GLN A 138 -5.04 28.19 -0.97
N ARG A 139 -4.96 27.65 0.24
CA ARG A 139 -5.49 26.34 0.58
C ARG A 139 -7.00 26.31 0.35
N ILE A 140 -7.48 25.18 -0.15
CA ILE A 140 -8.90 24.94 -0.34
C ILE A 140 -9.40 24.12 0.85
N SER A 141 -10.55 24.49 1.41
CA SER A 141 -11.16 23.70 2.48
C SER A 141 -11.50 22.30 1.97
N ILE A 142 -11.10 21.27 2.73
CA ILE A 142 -11.40 19.88 2.42
C ILE A 142 -12.90 19.61 2.26
N LYS A 143 -13.74 20.38 2.96
CA LYS A 143 -15.21 20.30 2.87
C LYS A 143 -15.77 20.56 1.47
N THR A 144 -15.00 21.25 0.61
CA THR A 144 -15.38 21.51 -0.78
C THR A 144 -15.05 20.35 -1.72
N LYS A 145 -14.26 19.36 -1.26
CA LYS A 145 -13.85 18.17 -1.99
C LYS A 145 -14.48 16.93 -1.34
N GLN A 146 -15.66 16.55 -1.84
CA GLN A 146 -16.43 15.41 -1.33
C GLN A 146 -15.60 14.10 -1.30
N HIS A 147 -14.77 13.87 -2.33
CA HIS A 147 -13.88 12.71 -2.38
C HIS A 147 -12.89 12.68 -1.20
N ASP A 148 -12.21 13.80 -0.94
CA ASP A 148 -11.24 13.91 0.16
C ASP A 148 -11.92 13.78 1.53
N MET A 149 -13.13 14.31 1.69
CA MET A 149 -13.93 14.12 2.91
C MET A 149 -14.26 12.64 3.15
N GLU A 150 -14.62 11.90 2.10
CA GLU A 150 -14.88 10.46 2.22
C GLU A 150 -13.62 9.67 2.56
N LEU A 151 -12.47 10.04 1.98
CA LEU A 151 -11.19 9.45 2.34
C LEU A 151 -10.82 9.76 3.80
N LEU A 152 -10.97 11.01 4.23
CA LEU A 152 -10.71 11.43 5.61
C LEU A 152 -11.60 10.67 6.60
N GLN A 153 -12.88 10.48 6.30
CA GLN A 153 -13.78 9.70 7.15
C GLN A 153 -13.37 8.23 7.23
N LYS A 154 -12.90 7.63 6.12
CA LYS A 154 -12.35 6.26 6.11
C LYS A 154 -11.09 6.16 6.96
N LEU A 155 -10.18 7.14 6.84
CA LEU A 155 -8.96 7.21 7.66
C LEU A 155 -9.31 7.30 9.15
N LYS A 156 -10.27 8.15 9.53
CA LYS A 156 -10.73 8.28 10.92
C LYS A 156 -11.38 6.99 11.46
N ASN A 157 -12.20 6.32 10.65
CA ASN A 157 -12.81 5.05 11.04
C ASN A 157 -11.75 3.96 11.25
N PHE A 158 -10.74 3.90 10.37
CA PHE A 158 -9.61 2.99 10.53
C PHE A 158 -8.80 3.31 11.78
N GLN A 159 -8.46 4.59 11.99
CA GLN A 159 -7.68 5.03 13.15
C GLN A 159 -8.33 4.63 14.48
N ASN A 160 -9.66 4.74 14.60
CA ASN A 160 -10.37 4.31 15.80
C ASN A 160 -10.16 2.83 16.12
N GLN A 161 -10.16 1.96 15.10
CA GLN A 161 -9.90 0.52 15.28
C GLN A 161 -8.40 0.27 15.52
N PHE A 162 -7.55 1.01 14.82
CA PHE A 162 -6.10 0.88 14.90
C PHE A 162 -5.56 1.28 16.27
N ASN A 163 -6.17 2.25 16.95
CA ASN A 163 -5.88 2.60 18.35
C ASN A 163 -5.94 1.36 19.28
N ASP A 164 -7.02 0.57 19.16
CA ASP A 164 -7.20 -0.64 19.97
C ASP A 164 -6.14 -1.70 19.63
N ASP A 165 -5.86 -1.89 18.34
CA ASP A 165 -4.82 -2.81 17.89
C ASP A 165 -3.43 -2.43 18.40
N VAL A 166 -3.10 -1.14 18.38
CA VAL A 166 -1.82 -0.62 18.91
C VAL A 166 -1.70 -0.91 20.40
N GLN A 167 -2.76 -0.69 21.19
CA GLN A 167 -2.75 -1.04 22.61
C GLN A 167 -2.50 -2.54 22.81
N ILE A 168 -3.20 -3.40 22.07
CA ILE A 168 -3.02 -4.85 22.15
C ILE A 168 -1.59 -5.25 21.76
N LEU A 169 -1.00 -4.61 20.74
CA LEU A 169 0.38 -4.86 20.31
C LEU A 169 1.40 -4.46 21.39
N GLN A 170 1.21 -3.33 22.05
CA GLN A 170 2.06 -2.90 23.16
C GLN A 170 1.98 -3.85 24.35
N GLU A 171 0.79 -4.29 24.73
CA GLU A 171 0.61 -5.31 25.78
C GLU A 171 1.25 -6.65 25.38
N THR A 172 1.14 -7.03 24.11
CA THR A 172 1.74 -8.24 23.55
C THR A 172 3.26 -8.18 23.59
N GLU A 173 3.87 -7.05 23.20
CA GLU A 173 5.30 -6.83 23.31
C GLU A 173 5.76 -6.89 24.77
N ALA A 174 5.07 -6.21 25.68
CA ALA A 174 5.41 -6.22 27.10
C ALA A 174 5.37 -7.63 27.69
N ASN A 175 4.35 -8.41 27.32
CA ASN A 175 4.22 -9.82 27.74
C ASN A 175 5.30 -10.71 27.13
N PHE A 176 5.67 -10.50 25.86
CA PHE A 176 6.79 -11.20 25.23
C PHE A 176 8.12 -10.85 25.91
N GLY A 177 8.35 -9.57 26.23
CA GLY A 177 9.53 -9.09 26.94
C GLY A 177 9.71 -9.75 28.31
N LYS A 178 8.62 -9.99 29.07
CA LYS A 178 8.66 -10.74 30.34
C LYS A 178 9.08 -12.21 30.17
N LYS A 179 8.83 -12.79 28.99
CA LYS A 179 9.13 -14.20 28.67
C LYS A 179 10.37 -14.36 27.79
N LEU A 180 11.16 -13.29 27.63
CA LEU A 180 12.30 -13.26 26.72
C LEU A 180 13.34 -14.34 27.03
N GLY A 181 13.69 -14.49 28.32
CA GLY A 181 14.66 -15.50 28.75
C GLY A 181 14.19 -16.93 28.49
N GLU A 182 12.90 -17.21 28.74
CA GLU A 182 12.29 -18.51 28.43
C GLU A 182 12.33 -18.79 26.92
N PHE A 183 11.96 -17.80 26.10
CA PHE A 183 12.01 -17.91 24.64
C PHE A 183 13.43 -18.23 24.17
N MET A 184 14.44 -17.48 24.65
CA MET A 184 15.83 -17.68 24.24
C MET A 184 16.36 -19.05 24.67
N MET A 185 16.02 -19.51 25.88
CA MET A 185 16.39 -20.86 26.34
C MET A 185 15.80 -21.95 25.44
N VAL A 186 14.50 -21.86 25.15
CA VAL A 186 13.81 -22.84 24.29
C VAL A 186 14.38 -22.79 22.87
N ALA A 187 14.64 -21.60 22.33
CA ALA A 187 15.26 -21.44 21.02
C ALA A 187 16.65 -22.08 20.99
N LYS A 188 17.53 -21.82 21.95
CA LYS A 188 18.87 -22.44 22.01
C LYS A 188 18.84 -23.97 22.03
N GLN A 189 17.82 -24.58 22.64
CA GLN A 189 17.70 -26.04 22.72
C GLN A 189 17.44 -26.71 21.37
N ILE A 190 16.89 -25.98 20.40
CA ILE A 190 16.56 -26.51 19.07
C ILE A 190 17.55 -26.07 18.00
N LEU A 191 18.41 -25.09 18.29
CA LEU A 191 19.42 -24.63 17.35
C LEU A 191 20.53 -25.68 17.17
N PRO A 192 21.08 -25.84 15.95
CA PRO A 192 22.28 -26.64 15.73
C PRO A 192 23.46 -26.16 16.60
N VAL A 193 24.27 -27.10 17.09
CA VAL A 193 25.36 -26.85 18.07
C VAL A 193 26.35 -25.76 17.64
N ASN A 194 26.61 -25.62 16.34
CA ASN A 194 27.58 -24.66 15.78
C ASN A 194 26.91 -23.44 15.13
N MET A 195 25.63 -23.19 15.41
CA MET A 195 24.93 -22.06 14.81
C MET A 195 25.29 -20.76 15.53
N LEU A 196 26.03 -19.89 14.84
CA LEU A 196 26.47 -18.60 15.38
C LEU A 196 25.50 -17.45 15.06
N LYS A 197 24.69 -17.61 14.01
CA LYS A 197 23.75 -16.57 13.55
C LYS A 197 22.53 -17.18 12.90
N ILE A 198 21.38 -16.52 13.10
CA ILE A 198 20.14 -16.77 12.37
C ILE A 198 20.03 -15.69 11.30
N LYS A 199 20.00 -16.08 10.02
CA LYS A 199 19.98 -15.12 8.90
C LYS A 199 18.58 -14.59 8.63
N THR A 200 17.56 -15.45 8.73
CA THR A 200 16.18 -15.10 8.35
C THR A 200 15.17 -15.75 9.29
N VAL A 201 13.95 -15.20 9.36
CA VAL A 201 12.84 -15.82 10.10
C VAL A 201 12.49 -17.18 9.49
N LYS A 202 12.52 -17.31 8.15
CA LYS A 202 12.24 -18.56 7.43
C LYS A 202 13.21 -19.69 7.80
N GLU A 203 14.49 -19.37 7.98
CA GLU A 203 15.50 -20.32 8.48
C GLU A 203 15.11 -20.82 9.88
N PHE A 204 14.75 -19.89 10.77
CA PHE A 204 14.34 -20.24 12.13
C PHE A 204 13.04 -21.06 12.17
N GLU A 205 12.03 -20.70 11.36
CA GLU A 205 10.80 -21.48 11.19
C GLU A 205 11.09 -22.92 10.74
N THR A 206 12.05 -23.09 9.83
CA THR A 206 12.45 -24.41 9.34
C THR A 206 13.07 -25.26 10.45
N ILE A 207 13.95 -24.67 11.27
CA ILE A 207 14.55 -25.34 12.44
C ILE A 207 13.47 -25.75 13.44
N VAL A 208 12.55 -24.85 13.77
CA VAL A 208 11.43 -25.12 14.69
C VAL A 208 10.55 -26.25 14.15
N LYS A 209 10.25 -26.25 12.85
CA LYS A 209 9.45 -27.30 12.22
C LYS A 209 10.10 -28.68 12.32
N VAL A 210 11.42 -28.77 12.15
CA VAL A 210 12.17 -30.03 12.33
C VAL A 210 12.17 -30.48 13.80
N ALA A 211 12.35 -29.53 14.73
CA ALA A 211 12.38 -29.83 16.17
C ALA A 211 11.02 -30.29 16.74
N LYS A 212 9.90 -29.96 16.09
CA LYS A 212 8.54 -30.37 16.46
C LYS A 212 8.21 -31.84 16.24
N GLY A 213 9.16 -32.68 15.79
CA GLY A 213 8.93 -34.07 15.36
C GLY A 213 8.19 -35.03 16.31
N THR A 214 7.83 -34.62 17.53
CA THR A 214 6.90 -35.32 18.42
C THR A 214 5.92 -34.35 19.11
N PRO A 215 4.70 -34.78 19.51
CA PRO A 215 3.75 -33.93 20.24
C PRO A 215 4.29 -33.36 21.55
N ARG A 216 5.14 -34.12 22.27
CA ARG A 216 5.78 -33.67 23.52
C ARG A 216 6.83 -32.57 23.26
N ALA A 217 7.54 -32.65 22.14
CA ALA A 217 8.44 -31.59 21.71
C ALA A 217 7.66 -30.34 21.27
N ALA A 218 6.54 -30.51 20.56
CA ALA A 218 5.69 -29.40 20.14
C ALA A 218 5.19 -28.55 21.32
N LYS A 219 4.77 -29.18 22.42
CA LYS A 219 4.32 -28.45 23.63
C LYS A 219 5.41 -27.56 24.23
N LYS A 220 6.68 -27.96 24.16
CA LYS A 220 7.81 -27.13 24.64
C LYS A 220 8.08 -25.92 23.74
N LEU A 221 7.61 -25.95 22.50
CA LEU A 221 7.86 -24.92 21.48
C LEU A 221 6.71 -23.91 21.36
N GLU A 222 5.68 -24.01 22.19
CA GLU A 222 4.53 -23.08 22.20
C GLU A 222 4.94 -21.61 22.36
N ILE A 223 6.01 -21.32 23.11
CA ILE A 223 6.53 -19.95 23.26
C ILE A 223 7.10 -19.40 21.95
N ILE A 224 7.70 -20.26 21.12
CA ILE A 224 8.22 -19.89 19.80
C ILE A 224 7.06 -19.73 18.81
N ASP A 225 6.05 -20.59 18.89
CA ASP A 225 4.84 -20.46 18.08
C ASP A 225 4.13 -19.13 18.34
N LYS A 226 3.99 -18.76 19.62
CA LYS A 226 3.45 -17.44 20.01
C LYS A 226 4.28 -16.30 19.42
N TYR A 227 5.61 -16.42 19.40
CA TYR A 227 6.47 -15.42 18.76
C TYR A 227 6.16 -15.29 17.26
N PHE A 228 6.03 -16.40 16.53
CA PHE A 228 5.67 -16.34 15.11
C PHE A 228 4.27 -15.75 14.89
N ASP A 229 3.31 -16.06 15.77
CA ASP A 229 1.98 -15.47 15.73
C ASP A 229 2.02 -13.95 15.96
N ILE A 230 2.88 -13.46 16.86
CA ILE A 230 3.11 -12.03 17.08
C ILE A 230 3.67 -11.37 15.82
N VAL A 231 4.74 -11.92 15.24
CA VAL A 231 5.36 -11.38 14.01
C VAL A 231 4.37 -11.39 12.84
N LYS A 232 3.56 -12.45 12.73
CA LYS A 232 2.50 -12.55 11.72
C LYS A 232 1.40 -11.50 11.94
N LYS A 233 0.97 -11.28 13.19
CA LYS A 233 0.00 -10.24 13.54
C LYS A 233 0.53 -8.85 13.19
N LEU A 234 1.76 -8.54 13.58
CA LEU A 234 2.43 -7.27 13.23
C LEU A 234 2.48 -7.03 11.72
N ARG A 235 2.88 -8.05 10.94
CA ARG A 235 2.88 -7.96 9.49
C ARG A 235 1.47 -7.72 8.93
N SER A 236 0.46 -8.41 9.45
CA SER A 236 -0.93 -8.25 9.03
C SER A 236 -1.42 -6.82 9.27
N VAL A 237 -1.24 -6.31 10.49
CA VAL A 237 -1.65 -4.96 10.89
C VAL A 237 -0.96 -3.91 10.00
N LEU A 238 0.35 -4.00 9.80
CA LEU A 238 1.07 -3.03 8.96
C LEU A 238 0.72 -3.15 7.47
N THR A 239 0.35 -4.34 6.98
CA THR A 239 -0.18 -4.51 5.62
C THR A 239 -1.55 -3.83 5.47
N GLU A 240 -2.37 -3.88 6.53
CA GLU A 240 -3.64 -3.18 6.56
C GLU A 240 -3.44 -1.67 6.61
N VAL A 241 -2.48 -1.17 7.39
CA VAL A 241 -2.05 0.25 7.39
C VAL A 241 -1.62 0.68 5.98
N GLU A 242 -0.83 -0.12 5.27
CA GLU A 242 -0.46 0.20 3.88
C GLU A 242 -1.72 0.39 3.03
N ALA A 243 -2.66 -0.57 3.08
CA ALA A 243 -3.86 -0.57 2.26
C ALA A 243 -4.91 0.50 2.65
N ALA A 244 -5.11 0.73 3.95
CA ALA A 244 -6.17 1.57 4.51
C ALA A 244 -5.72 2.99 4.85
N VAL A 245 -4.41 3.25 4.93
CA VAL A 245 -3.84 4.57 5.22
C VAL A 245 -2.95 5.03 4.09
N CYS A 246 -1.87 4.30 3.80
CA CYS A 246 -0.84 4.79 2.87
C CYS A 246 -1.40 4.98 1.45
N LEU A 247 -2.20 4.03 0.96
CA LEU A 247 -2.79 4.13 -0.39
C LEU A 247 -3.86 5.23 -0.48
N PRO A 248 -4.85 5.34 0.44
CA PRO A 248 -5.79 6.47 0.44
C PRO A 248 -5.11 7.83 0.48
N LEU A 249 -4.05 7.98 1.27
CA LEU A 249 -3.31 9.25 1.32
C LEU A 249 -2.77 9.65 -0.05
N LEU A 250 -2.39 8.72 -0.94
CA LEU A 250 -1.94 9.05 -2.30
C LEU A 250 -3.02 9.72 -3.18
N GLN A 251 -4.29 9.60 -2.81
CA GLN A 251 -5.42 10.23 -3.51
C GLN A 251 -5.89 11.54 -2.86
N MET A 252 -5.37 11.88 -1.68
CA MET A 252 -5.68 13.15 -1.02
C MET A 252 -5.04 14.31 -1.78
N HIS A 253 -5.84 15.34 -2.08
CA HIS A 253 -5.36 16.52 -2.78
C HIS A 253 -4.42 17.35 -1.92
N LYS A 254 -3.21 17.62 -2.44
CA LYS A 254 -2.21 18.45 -1.73
C LYS A 254 -2.72 19.86 -1.40
N VAL A 255 -3.64 20.42 -2.19
CA VAL A 255 -4.22 21.75 -1.97
C VAL A 255 -5.11 21.84 -0.72
N CYS A 256 -5.60 20.70 -0.21
CA CYS A 256 -6.36 20.61 1.03
C CYS A 256 -5.46 20.42 2.27
N GLU A 257 -4.22 19.95 2.06
CA GLU A 257 -3.27 19.65 3.13
C GLU A 257 -2.54 20.92 3.64
N THR A 258 -2.20 20.96 4.94
CA THR A 258 -1.24 21.89 5.55
C THR A 258 0.19 21.53 5.13
N GLU A 259 1.16 22.40 5.38
CA GLU A 259 2.58 22.04 5.25
C GLU A 259 2.93 20.84 6.14
N ARG A 260 2.43 20.83 7.37
CA ARG A 260 2.67 19.74 8.31
C ARG A 260 2.10 18.40 7.82
N GLN A 261 0.88 18.38 7.31
CA GLN A 261 0.25 17.18 6.74
C GLN A 261 1.05 16.62 5.56
N ARG A 262 1.63 17.50 4.72
CA ARG A 262 2.51 17.12 3.60
C ARG A 262 3.84 16.52 4.07
N GLU A 263 4.32 16.90 5.25
CA GLU A 263 5.52 16.30 5.87
C GLU A 263 5.22 14.96 6.55
N VAL A 264 4.07 14.84 7.20
CA VAL A 264 3.65 13.64 7.95
C VAL A 264 3.32 12.47 7.02
N LYS A 265 2.62 12.73 5.92
CA LYS A 265 2.23 11.73 4.91
C LYS A 265 3.39 10.84 4.43
N PRO A 266 4.54 11.37 3.95
CA PRO A 266 5.66 10.53 3.54
C PRO A 266 6.35 9.81 4.72
N GLN A 267 6.26 10.33 5.95
CA GLN A 267 6.80 9.65 7.14
C GLN A 267 6.01 8.37 7.44
N ILE A 268 4.67 8.44 7.43
CA ILE A 268 3.79 7.28 7.58
C ILE A 268 4.12 6.22 6.52
N GLN A 269 4.20 6.63 5.26
CA GLN A 269 4.48 5.73 4.14
C GLN A 269 5.85 5.06 4.26
N THR A 270 6.88 5.83 4.60
CA THR A 270 8.25 5.33 4.74
C THR A 270 8.35 4.35 5.90
N LEU A 271 7.79 4.71 7.06
CA LEU A 271 7.81 3.89 8.26
C LEU A 271 7.08 2.55 8.05
N ALA A 272 5.89 2.59 7.45
CA ALA A 272 5.15 1.36 7.11
C ALA A 272 5.95 0.46 6.16
N LYS A 273 6.46 1.04 5.06
CA LYS A 273 7.22 0.31 4.03
C LYS A 273 8.50 -0.32 4.58
N GLU A 274 9.32 0.44 5.29
CA GLU A 274 10.58 -0.05 5.86
C GLU A 274 10.35 -1.12 6.91
N THR A 275 9.32 -0.96 7.75
CA THR A 275 8.98 -1.94 8.78
C THR A 275 8.47 -3.24 8.16
N LEU A 276 7.59 -3.15 7.16
CA LEU A 276 7.14 -4.32 6.41
C LEU A 276 8.29 -5.06 5.73
N GLN A 277 9.29 -4.34 5.21
CA GLN A 277 10.49 -4.97 4.65
C GLN A 277 11.29 -5.75 5.71
N LYS A 278 11.47 -5.19 6.91
CA LYS A 278 12.16 -5.85 8.03
C LYS A 278 11.38 -7.08 8.54
N LEU A 279 10.05 -7.04 8.49
CA LEU A 279 9.17 -8.12 8.95
C LEU A 279 8.99 -9.25 7.93
N ARG A 280 9.57 -9.18 6.72
CA ARG A 280 9.47 -10.28 5.75
C ARG A 280 10.17 -11.54 6.27
N ALA A 281 9.66 -12.71 5.88
CA ALA A 281 10.21 -13.98 6.35
C ALA A 281 11.67 -14.21 5.88
N ASP A 282 12.03 -13.64 4.73
CA ASP A 282 13.34 -13.70 4.09
C ASP A 282 14.20 -12.45 4.35
N ALA A 283 13.75 -11.53 5.21
CA ALA A 283 14.55 -10.37 5.59
C ALA A 283 15.85 -10.79 6.28
N ASP A 284 16.94 -10.07 5.97
CA ASP A 284 18.24 -10.27 6.59
C ASP A 284 18.24 -9.75 8.03
N LEU A 285 18.07 -10.66 8.98
CA LEU A 285 18.02 -10.35 10.41
C LEU A 285 19.31 -9.72 10.94
N GLN A 286 20.43 -9.87 10.24
CA GLN A 286 21.70 -9.26 10.66
C GLN A 286 21.73 -7.74 10.44
N LYS A 287 20.78 -7.21 9.66
CA LYS A 287 20.57 -5.77 9.45
C LYS A 287 19.44 -5.21 10.31
N VAL A 288 18.81 -6.05 11.12
CA VAL A 288 17.70 -5.66 11.98
C VAL A 288 18.21 -5.53 13.41
N SER A 289 18.00 -4.36 14.01
CA SER A 289 18.32 -4.14 15.42
C SER A 289 17.40 -3.09 16.04
N HIS A 290 17.00 -3.35 17.28
CA HIS A 290 16.25 -2.41 18.09
C HIS A 290 17.10 -1.98 19.30
N PRO A 291 17.45 -0.68 19.43
CA PRO A 291 18.38 -0.19 20.46
C PRO A 291 17.97 -0.56 21.89
N GLY A 292 16.67 -0.48 22.20
CA GLY A 292 16.14 -0.79 23.53
C GLY A 292 16.24 -2.26 23.91
N TRP A 293 16.13 -3.15 22.92
CA TRP A 293 16.16 -4.60 23.14
C TRP A 293 17.57 -5.18 23.06
N GLY A 294 18.50 -4.55 22.32
CA GLY A 294 19.91 -4.93 22.33
C GLY A 294 20.56 -4.83 23.73
N LYS A 295 20.11 -3.87 24.55
CA LYS A 295 20.56 -3.71 25.94
C LYS A 295 20.08 -4.84 26.87
N ARG A 296 19.07 -5.62 26.47
CA ARG A 296 18.52 -6.75 27.25
C ARG A 296 19.26 -8.06 26.99
N LEU A 297 20.20 -8.08 26.04
CA LEU A 297 20.93 -9.26 25.60
C LEU A 297 22.40 -9.17 25.99
N LEU A 298 23.00 -10.31 26.33
CA LEU A 298 24.44 -10.40 26.48
C LEU A 298 25.11 -10.22 25.11
N LYS A 299 26.29 -9.58 25.08
CA LYS A 299 27.03 -9.36 23.81
C LYS A 299 27.25 -10.65 23.01
N SER A 300 27.46 -11.78 23.68
CA SER A 300 27.64 -13.09 23.04
C SER A 300 26.39 -13.64 22.37
N GLU A 301 25.21 -13.08 22.67
CA GLU A 301 23.92 -13.51 22.14
C GLU A 301 23.41 -12.59 21.01
N HIS A 302 24.11 -11.47 20.76
CA HIS A 302 23.68 -10.46 19.79
C HIS A 302 23.62 -11.03 18.37
N ASP A 303 24.71 -11.64 17.89
CA ASP A 303 24.79 -12.20 16.54
C ASP A 303 23.72 -13.27 16.27
N LEU A 304 23.32 -13.99 17.33
CA LEU A 304 22.37 -15.08 17.24
C LEU A 304 20.91 -14.62 17.32
N PHE A 305 20.57 -13.74 18.27
CA PHE A 305 19.19 -13.42 18.62
C PHE A 305 18.75 -11.99 18.37
N LEU A 306 19.66 -11.02 18.25
CA LEU A 306 19.29 -9.60 18.23
C LEU A 306 18.27 -9.28 17.13
N GLY A 307 18.56 -9.71 15.90
CA GLY A 307 17.66 -9.45 14.76
C GLY A 307 16.28 -10.06 14.94
N LEU A 308 16.24 -11.33 15.36
CA LEU A 308 15.00 -12.08 15.60
C LEU A 308 14.14 -11.39 16.67
N LEU A 309 14.76 -11.04 17.80
CA LEU A 309 14.08 -10.43 18.93
C LEU A 309 13.67 -8.98 18.67
N SER A 310 14.39 -8.28 17.79
CA SER A 310 14.09 -6.88 17.43
C SER A 310 12.84 -6.74 16.56
N LEU A 311 12.35 -7.80 15.91
CA LEU A 311 11.17 -7.70 15.05
C LEU A 311 9.91 -7.27 15.80
N VAL A 312 9.71 -7.77 17.02
CA VAL A 312 8.54 -7.44 17.84
C VAL A 312 8.51 -5.94 18.22
N PRO A 313 9.52 -5.39 18.91
CA PRO A 313 9.52 -3.97 19.26
C PRO A 313 9.52 -3.05 18.04
N ILE A 314 10.26 -3.37 16.97
CA ILE A 314 10.26 -2.54 15.74
C ILE A 314 8.86 -2.47 15.13
N GLY A 315 8.16 -3.61 15.06
CA GLY A 315 6.80 -3.63 14.54
C GLY A 315 5.81 -2.88 15.43
N THR A 316 5.91 -3.04 16.75
CA THR A 316 5.02 -2.38 17.72
C THR A 316 5.26 -0.87 17.77
N GLU A 317 6.52 -0.42 17.84
CA GLU A 317 6.90 0.99 17.83
C GLU A 317 6.45 1.66 16.53
N ALA A 318 6.70 1.04 15.38
CA ALA A 318 6.23 1.57 14.10
C ALA A 318 4.69 1.69 14.05
N ALA A 319 3.95 0.71 14.56
CA ALA A 319 2.49 0.78 14.60
C ALA A 319 2.01 1.95 15.48
N PHE A 320 2.63 2.14 16.64
CA PHE A 320 2.34 3.27 17.53
C PHE A 320 2.67 4.62 16.89
N ASP A 321 3.86 4.77 16.33
CA ASP A 321 4.31 6.01 15.69
C ASP A 321 3.44 6.37 14.48
N ILE A 322 3.07 5.37 13.65
CA ILE A 322 2.11 5.58 12.56
C ILE A 322 0.76 6.04 13.09
N ASN A 323 0.29 5.48 14.21
CA ASN A 323 -0.98 5.87 14.79
C ASN A 323 -0.97 7.33 15.29
N CYS A 324 0.12 7.76 15.94
CA CYS A 324 0.31 9.16 16.36
C CYS A 324 0.38 10.10 15.16
N LEU A 325 1.16 9.75 14.13
CA LEU A 325 1.28 10.52 12.89
C LEU A 325 -0.06 10.59 12.14
N LEU A 326 -0.83 9.51 12.14
CA LEU A 326 -2.15 9.48 11.53
C LEU A 326 -3.15 10.37 12.28
N ASP A 327 -3.09 10.37 13.61
CA ASP A 327 -3.89 11.28 14.44
C ASP A 327 -3.59 12.74 14.12
N GLU A 328 -2.30 13.08 14.09
CA GLU A 328 -1.83 14.41 13.72
C GLU A 328 -2.34 14.80 12.32
N TYR A 329 -2.17 13.91 11.33
CA TYR A 329 -2.64 14.17 9.98
C TYR A 329 -4.16 14.42 9.92
N ILE A 330 -4.96 13.61 10.62
CA ILE A 330 -6.43 13.71 10.59
C ILE A 330 -6.92 14.97 11.31
N ASN A 331 -6.34 15.31 12.46
CA ASN A 331 -6.79 16.41 13.30
C ASN A 331 -6.33 17.79 12.77
N ASP A 332 -5.29 17.84 11.93
CA ASP A 332 -4.77 19.08 11.34
C ASP A 332 -5.57 19.59 10.13
N PHE A 333 -6.66 18.93 9.74
CA PHE A 333 -7.53 19.46 8.70
C PHE A 333 -8.25 20.73 9.18
N PRO A 334 -8.16 21.85 8.45
CA PRO A 334 -8.86 23.07 8.81
C PRO A 334 -10.37 22.83 8.69
N LEU A 335 -11.06 22.89 9.83
CA LEU A 335 -12.52 22.86 9.92
C LEU A 335 -13.13 24.16 9.37
#